data_AF-A0A1A9S4C1-F1
#
_entry.id   AF-A0A1A9S4C1-F1
#
_cell.length_a   1.000
_cell.length_b   1.000
_cell.length_c   1.000
_cell.angle_alpha   90.00
_cell.angle_beta   90.00
_cell.angle_gamma   90.00
#
_symmetry.space_group_name_H-M   'P 1'
#
loop_
_entity.id
_entity.type
_entity.pdbx_description
1 polymer ?
#
loop_
_entity_poly.entity_id
_entity_poly.type
_entity_poly.pdbx_seq_one_letter_code
_entity_poly.pdbx_strand_id
1 'polypeptide(L)'
;MGIINRLLRRFGRSQSDAMLTGEEAHGITSEIGVRTTPERQQRLEYSWETIDYDYRSVVLDIRRMDREDGRVKRIHNRVARDVTRGGLVLLQADPSARVQQAWREFVRRLQLDNAQKLKSDARGLVMEGNLPMQWVLDNKGQVVAAVRMPAETIRPIVGNDGRFKDVAAAYAQYDFQHGQDIAVFGLWQLTLARQDPDNFDDLSSLGRPFLDASREIWRKLRLTDTDLVIRRHHRSPMRLSHVLEGASAEDLEEYRQHTEANKDQITTDFYSNKKGGVQAVQGDATMGEIADVVYLLDSFFSGSPLPKGLAGYTDGLARDILEDLKRDYYDEVDQIQDVLAMVYQQGFRLHLLLQGIPADTENFRVSFAERRTETLNQTTDRALKLKALQLPQSMIWEELGYNPADVEQRRENDEKNYDPYPEDAHMPSVKVTPGNAPKGESMTSVGNHG
;
A
#
# COMPACT_ATOMS: atom_id res chain seq x y z
N MET A 1 -27.72 14.08 -42.90
CA MET A 1 -27.93 12.78 -42.22
C MET A 1 -27.70 11.56 -43.14
N GLY A 2 -26.67 11.54 -44.01
CA GLY A 2 -26.55 10.48 -45.05
C GLY A 2 -25.18 9.83 -45.24
N ILE A 3 -24.10 10.42 -44.70
CA ILE A 3 -22.73 9.92 -44.90
C ILE A 3 -22.26 9.08 -43.69
N ILE A 4 -22.55 9.55 -42.48
CA ILE A 4 -22.21 8.85 -41.21
C ILE A 4 -22.95 7.51 -41.11
N ASN A 5 -24.25 7.47 -41.44
CA ASN A 5 -25.04 6.24 -41.44
C ASN A 5 -24.60 5.21 -42.50
N ARG A 6 -23.96 5.65 -43.59
CA ARG A 6 -23.43 4.74 -44.62
C ARG A 6 -22.08 4.13 -44.23
N LEU A 7 -21.28 4.86 -43.44
CA LEU A 7 -20.02 4.35 -42.89
C LEU A 7 -20.27 3.30 -41.80
N LEU A 8 -21.19 3.56 -40.88
CA LEU A 8 -21.53 2.62 -39.78
C LEU A 8 -22.10 1.28 -40.27
N ARG A 9 -22.87 1.28 -41.37
CA ARG A 9 -23.44 0.05 -41.96
C ARG A 9 -22.43 -0.81 -42.71
N ARG A 10 -21.29 -0.26 -43.14
CA ARG A 10 -20.31 -1.01 -43.96
C ARG A 10 -19.36 -1.89 -43.13
N PHE A 11 -19.32 -1.69 -41.81
CA PHE A 11 -18.36 -2.35 -40.92
C PHE A 11 -18.99 -3.15 -39.76
N GLY A 12 -20.32 -3.21 -39.64
CA GLY A 12 -20.98 -3.96 -38.58
C GLY A 12 -21.16 -5.44 -38.91
N ARG A 13 -20.46 -6.34 -38.20
CA ARG A 13 -20.90 -7.73 -38.01
C ARG A 13 -22.11 -7.72 -37.05
N SER A 14 -23.14 -8.50 -37.36
CA SER A 14 -24.33 -8.61 -36.51
C SER A 14 -23.98 -9.27 -35.18
N GLN A 15 -24.28 -8.63 -34.06
CA GLN A 15 -24.37 -9.26 -32.76
C GLN A 15 -25.83 -9.33 -32.33
N SER A 16 -26.27 -10.54 -32.02
CA SER A 16 -27.37 -10.82 -31.13
C SER A 16 -26.77 -11.13 -29.77
N ASP A 17 -26.98 -10.28 -28.78
CA ASP A 17 -26.95 -10.68 -27.37
C ASP A 17 -27.94 -9.82 -26.60
N ALA A 18 -28.77 -10.49 -25.81
CA ALA A 18 -29.90 -9.93 -25.10
C ALA A 18 -29.41 -9.09 -23.90
N MET A 19 -29.85 -7.83 -23.84
CA MET A 19 -29.42 -6.85 -22.83
C MET A 19 -30.34 -6.79 -21.60
N LEU A 20 -29.74 -6.52 -20.43
CA LEU A 20 -30.42 -6.08 -19.21
C LEU A 20 -30.58 -4.55 -19.17
N THR A 21 -31.57 -4.08 -18.41
CA THR A 21 -32.03 -2.67 -18.38
C THR A 21 -31.10 -1.76 -17.57
N GLY A 22 -30.54 -0.73 -18.20
CA GLY A 22 -29.92 0.43 -17.51
C GLY A 22 -28.53 0.86 -18.00
N GLU A 23 -27.83 0.03 -18.77
CA GLU A 23 -26.64 0.45 -19.50
C GLU A 23 -27.06 0.83 -20.93
N GLU A 24 -26.87 2.09 -21.32
CA GLU A 24 -26.85 2.41 -22.75
C GLU A 24 -25.73 1.60 -23.36
N ALA A 25 -26.08 0.69 -24.28
CA ALA A 25 -25.13 0.07 -25.17
C ALA A 25 -24.24 1.18 -25.72
N HIS A 26 -22.97 1.24 -25.32
CA HIS A 26 -22.01 1.97 -26.12
C HIS A 26 -22.08 1.29 -27.49
N GLY A 27 -22.71 1.97 -28.45
CA GLY A 27 -22.85 1.50 -29.81
C GLY A 27 -21.48 1.32 -30.46
N ILE A 28 -21.41 1.31 -31.78
CA ILE A 28 -20.13 1.28 -32.50
C ILE A 28 -19.25 2.44 -31.99
N THR A 29 -18.27 2.12 -31.15
CA THR A 29 -17.33 3.07 -30.58
C THR A 29 -16.28 3.41 -31.64
N SER A 30 -15.76 4.64 -31.62
CA SER A 30 -14.61 5.02 -32.46
C SER A 30 -13.27 4.47 -31.96
N GLU A 31 -13.29 3.60 -30.95
CA GLU A 31 -12.10 2.90 -30.46
C GLU A 31 -11.57 1.97 -31.54
N ILE A 32 -10.27 2.09 -31.85
CA ILE A 32 -9.56 1.32 -32.87
C ILE A 32 -8.28 0.80 -32.22
N GLY A 33 -7.85 -0.40 -32.61
CA GLY A 33 -6.64 -1.03 -32.10
C GLY A 33 -6.93 -1.96 -30.93
N VAL A 34 -5.88 -2.31 -30.18
CA VAL A 34 -5.96 -3.28 -29.10
C VAL A 34 -5.15 -2.77 -27.90
N ARG A 35 -5.69 -2.90 -26.68
CA ARG A 35 -5.08 -2.37 -25.45
C ARG A 35 -3.92 -3.22 -24.93
N THR A 36 -3.98 -4.51 -25.19
CA THR A 36 -3.00 -5.51 -24.74
C THR A 36 -1.80 -5.56 -25.69
N THR A 37 -0.59 -5.73 -25.15
CA THR A 37 0.60 -5.98 -25.99
C THR A 37 0.58 -7.40 -26.58
N PRO A 38 1.31 -7.68 -27.68
CA PRO A 38 1.37 -9.01 -28.26
C PRO A 38 1.82 -10.10 -27.27
N GLU A 39 2.78 -9.79 -26.39
CA GLU A 39 3.28 -10.71 -25.36
C GLU A 39 2.17 -11.02 -24.34
N ARG A 40 1.39 -9.99 -23.96
CA ARG A 40 0.27 -10.17 -23.03
C ARG A 40 -0.91 -10.89 -23.69
N GLN A 41 -1.18 -10.67 -24.98
CA GLN A 41 -2.18 -11.43 -25.73
C GLN A 41 -1.86 -12.93 -25.75
N GLN A 42 -0.61 -13.28 -26.05
CA GLN A 42 -0.16 -14.68 -25.99
C GLN A 42 -0.36 -15.24 -24.58
N ARG A 43 0.03 -14.49 -23.54
CA ARG A 43 -0.24 -14.91 -22.15
C ARG A 43 -1.73 -15.07 -21.88
N LEU A 44 -2.61 -14.20 -22.38
CA LEU A 44 -4.06 -14.33 -22.21
C LEU A 44 -4.60 -15.62 -22.86
N GLU A 45 -4.14 -15.95 -24.05
CA GLU A 45 -4.54 -17.18 -24.76
C GLU A 45 -4.18 -18.46 -23.96
N TYR A 46 -2.98 -18.50 -23.37
CA TYR A 46 -2.54 -19.63 -22.54
C TYR A 46 -3.01 -19.55 -21.08
N SER A 47 -3.18 -18.35 -20.52
CA SER A 47 -3.59 -18.16 -19.13
C SER A 47 -5.07 -18.43 -18.87
N TRP A 48 -5.88 -18.49 -19.93
CA TRP A 48 -7.24 -19.05 -19.82
C TRP A 48 -7.21 -20.48 -19.27
N GLU A 49 -6.13 -21.23 -19.50
CA GLU A 49 -5.93 -22.57 -18.93
C GLU A 49 -5.20 -22.54 -17.56
N THR A 50 -4.41 -21.50 -17.26
CA THR A 50 -3.61 -21.40 -16.02
C THR A 50 -3.38 -19.96 -15.50
N ILE A 51 -3.40 -19.72 -14.18
CA ILE A 51 -3.07 -18.41 -13.55
C ILE A 51 -1.67 -17.87 -13.97
N ASP A 52 -1.49 -16.55 -13.87
CA ASP A 52 -0.17 -15.88 -13.90
C ASP A 52 0.74 -16.35 -12.74
N TYR A 53 1.56 -17.37 -13.04
CA TYR A 53 2.56 -17.92 -12.12
C TYR A 53 3.65 -16.92 -11.74
N ASP A 54 3.97 -15.97 -12.63
CA ASP A 54 4.98 -14.96 -12.37
C ASP A 54 4.48 -14.04 -11.27
N TYR A 55 3.28 -13.49 -11.42
CA TYR A 55 2.63 -12.67 -10.39
C TYR A 55 2.53 -13.41 -9.04
N ARG A 56 2.06 -14.66 -9.07
CA ARG A 56 1.99 -15.48 -7.86
C ARG A 56 3.34 -15.64 -7.18
N SER A 57 4.40 -15.93 -7.95
CA SER A 57 5.74 -16.09 -7.42
C SER A 57 6.23 -14.82 -6.72
N VAL A 58 5.93 -13.65 -7.30
CA VAL A 58 6.22 -12.34 -6.70
C VAL A 58 5.49 -12.19 -5.37
N VAL A 59 4.19 -12.44 -5.33
CA VAL A 59 3.39 -12.31 -4.10
C VAL A 59 3.92 -13.23 -2.99
N LEU A 60 4.28 -14.47 -3.32
CA LEU A 60 4.84 -15.42 -2.35
C LEU A 60 6.21 -14.96 -1.83
N ASP A 61 7.07 -14.43 -2.70
CA ASP A 61 8.36 -13.85 -2.31
C ASP A 61 8.17 -12.66 -1.36
N ILE A 62 7.27 -11.72 -1.67
CA ILE A 62 7.00 -10.55 -0.80
C ILE A 62 6.44 -10.99 0.55
N ARG A 63 5.53 -11.97 0.58
CA ARG A 63 5.03 -12.56 1.84
C ARG A 63 6.14 -13.22 2.65
N ARG A 64 7.12 -13.86 1.98
CA ARG A 64 8.32 -14.40 2.63
C ARG A 64 9.19 -13.29 3.21
N MET A 65 9.46 -12.23 2.43
CA MET A 65 10.21 -11.05 2.88
C MET A 65 9.61 -10.43 4.14
N ASP A 66 8.29 -10.27 4.17
CA ASP A 66 7.57 -9.71 5.32
C ASP A 66 7.63 -10.59 6.59
N ARG A 67 7.71 -11.91 6.42
CA ARG A 67 7.82 -12.85 7.55
C ARG A 67 9.25 -12.95 8.09
N GLU A 68 10.24 -12.96 7.20
CA GLU A 68 11.64 -13.21 7.54
C GLU A 68 12.42 -11.94 7.91
N ASP A 69 12.07 -10.76 7.37
CA ASP A 69 12.80 -9.51 7.58
C ASP A 69 11.95 -8.45 8.33
N GLY A 70 12.41 -8.09 9.53
CA GLY A 70 11.77 -7.08 10.37
C GLY A 70 11.74 -5.69 9.75
N ARG A 71 12.68 -5.34 8.86
CA ARG A 71 12.72 -4.07 8.13
C ARG A 71 11.56 -3.98 7.15
N VAL A 72 11.37 -5.03 6.34
CA VAL A 72 10.26 -5.17 5.39
C VAL A 72 8.93 -5.14 6.13
N LYS A 73 8.80 -5.93 7.20
CA LYS A 73 7.61 -5.95 8.04
C LYS A 73 7.26 -4.57 8.58
N ARG A 74 8.27 -3.79 8.98
CA ARG A 74 8.07 -2.42 9.48
C ARG A 74 7.60 -1.48 8.37
N ILE A 75 8.13 -1.58 7.15
CA ILE A 75 7.67 -0.81 5.98
C ILE A 75 6.19 -1.08 5.72
N HIS A 76 5.80 -2.33 5.51
CA HIS A 76 4.40 -2.69 5.24
C HIS A 76 3.45 -2.25 6.36
N ASN A 77 3.83 -2.48 7.62
CA ASN A 77 3.00 -2.09 8.76
C ASN A 77 2.87 -0.58 8.90
N ARG A 78 3.93 0.18 8.61
CA ARG A 78 3.92 1.64 8.70
C ARG A 78 3.08 2.25 7.59
N VAL A 79 3.30 1.85 6.34
CA VAL A 79 2.50 2.29 5.19
C VAL A 79 1.03 1.96 5.44
N ALA A 80 0.69 0.71 5.73
CA ALA A 80 -0.71 0.32 5.97
C ALA A 80 -1.36 1.09 7.14
N ARG A 81 -0.61 1.34 8.22
CA ARG A 81 -1.11 2.15 9.35
C ARG A 81 -1.33 3.60 8.95
N ASP A 82 -0.39 4.17 8.20
CA ASP A 82 -0.41 5.57 7.83
C ASP A 82 -1.52 5.83 6.80
N VAL A 83 -1.77 4.91 5.86
CA VAL A 83 -2.92 4.89 4.93
C VAL A 83 -4.25 4.85 5.68
N THR A 84 -4.41 3.98 6.69
CA THR A 84 -5.73 3.80 7.33
C THR A 84 -5.98 4.73 8.52
N ARG A 85 -5.05 5.64 8.79
CA ARG A 85 -5.15 6.56 9.93
C ARG A 85 -6.30 7.54 9.69
N GLY A 86 -7.14 7.74 10.69
CA GLY A 86 -8.31 8.63 10.60
C GLY A 86 -9.61 7.93 10.15
N GLY A 87 -9.52 6.70 9.62
CA GLY A 87 -10.70 5.93 9.20
C GLY A 87 -11.29 6.42 7.87
N LEU A 88 -12.41 5.82 7.47
CA LEU A 88 -13.13 6.21 6.25
C LEU A 88 -14.14 7.33 6.55
N VAL A 89 -14.22 8.29 5.64
CA VAL A 89 -15.14 9.42 5.68
C VAL A 89 -15.96 9.46 4.40
N LEU A 90 -17.24 9.83 4.55
CA LEU A 90 -18.12 10.13 3.44
C LEU A 90 -18.12 11.64 3.22
N LEU A 91 -17.69 12.06 2.04
CA LEU A 91 -17.79 13.44 1.58
C LEU A 91 -19.01 13.58 0.68
N GLN A 92 -19.87 14.57 0.96
CA GLN A 92 -21.08 14.82 0.18
C GLN A 92 -21.30 16.33 0.11
N ALA A 93 -21.46 16.86 -1.10
CA ALA A 93 -21.71 18.29 -1.30
C ALA A 93 -23.07 18.72 -0.71
N ASP A 94 -24.11 17.91 -0.93
CA ASP A 94 -25.46 18.11 -0.40
C ASP A 94 -25.82 16.95 0.56
N PRO A 95 -25.68 17.13 1.88
CA PRO A 95 -25.82 16.04 2.84
C PRO A 95 -27.27 15.51 2.88
N SER A 96 -27.47 14.27 2.42
CA SER A 96 -28.74 13.55 2.51
C SER A 96 -28.77 12.70 3.77
N ALA A 97 -29.71 12.97 4.67
CA ALA A 97 -29.86 12.23 5.93
C ALA A 97 -30.02 10.71 5.70
N ARG A 98 -30.67 10.32 4.59
CA ARG A 98 -30.85 8.93 4.19
C ARG A 98 -29.53 8.27 3.81
N VAL A 99 -28.70 8.94 3.01
CA VAL A 99 -27.38 8.43 2.59
C VAL A 99 -26.42 8.35 3.78
N GLN A 100 -26.42 9.37 4.66
CA GLN A 100 -25.61 9.35 5.87
C GLN A 100 -26.00 8.24 6.85
N GLN A 101 -27.30 7.96 6.98
CA GLN A 101 -27.75 6.81 7.77
C GLN A 101 -27.29 5.50 7.14
N ALA A 102 -27.49 5.33 5.83
CA ALA A 102 -27.05 4.14 5.10
C ALA A 102 -25.53 3.92 5.23
N TRP A 103 -24.74 5.00 5.18
CA TRP A 103 -23.28 4.95 5.37
C TRP A 103 -22.90 4.48 6.77
N ARG A 104 -23.51 5.05 7.82
CA ARG A 104 -23.23 4.64 9.21
C ARG A 104 -23.58 3.17 9.45
N GLU A 105 -24.70 2.71 8.90
CA GLU A 105 -25.10 1.31 8.97
C GLU A 105 -24.15 0.41 8.18
N PHE A 106 -23.73 0.83 6.98
CA PHE A 106 -22.76 0.13 6.14
C PHE A 106 -21.40 -0.03 6.83
N VAL A 107 -20.84 1.06 7.37
CA VAL A 107 -19.56 1.07 8.11
C VAL A 107 -19.63 0.13 9.31
N ARG A 108 -20.69 0.22 10.12
CA ARG A 108 -20.87 -0.63 11.31
C ARG A 108 -21.02 -2.11 10.93
N ARG A 109 -21.85 -2.42 9.92
CA ARG A 109 -22.12 -3.79 9.48
C ARG A 109 -20.87 -4.47 8.92
N LEU A 110 -20.07 -3.74 8.16
CA LEU A 110 -18.83 -4.21 7.55
C LEU A 110 -17.60 -4.11 8.45
N GLN A 111 -17.77 -3.61 9.68
CA GLN A 111 -16.67 -3.37 10.63
C GLN A 111 -15.58 -2.46 10.07
N LEU A 112 -15.96 -1.47 9.26
CA LEU A 112 -15.02 -0.50 8.67
C LEU A 112 -14.58 0.57 9.67
N ASP A 113 -15.21 0.63 10.84
CA ASP A 113 -14.74 1.35 12.03
C ASP A 113 -13.60 0.62 12.76
N ASN A 114 -13.39 -0.67 12.47
CA ASN A 114 -12.29 -1.44 13.04
C ASN A 114 -10.98 -1.16 12.30
N ALA A 115 -10.07 -0.46 12.98
CA ALA A 115 -8.73 -0.15 12.47
C ALA A 115 -7.93 -1.40 12.04
N GLN A 116 -8.17 -2.57 12.65
CA GLN A 116 -7.48 -3.81 12.26
C GLN A 116 -7.95 -4.31 10.90
N LYS A 117 -9.24 -4.20 10.59
CA LYS A 117 -9.82 -4.60 9.29
C LYS A 117 -9.24 -3.72 8.18
N LEU A 118 -9.35 -2.40 8.33
CA LEU A 118 -8.79 -1.45 7.37
C LEU A 118 -7.29 -1.67 7.17
N LYS A 119 -6.52 -1.81 8.26
CA LYS A 119 -5.07 -2.04 8.18
C LYS A 119 -4.74 -3.36 7.49
N SER A 120 -5.52 -4.41 7.72
CA SER A 120 -5.34 -5.70 7.05
C SER A 120 -5.57 -5.60 5.54
N ASP A 121 -6.57 -4.84 5.12
CA ASP A 121 -6.88 -4.63 3.71
C ASP A 121 -5.81 -3.76 3.03
N ALA A 122 -5.42 -2.65 3.65
CA ALA A 122 -4.31 -1.80 3.18
C ALA A 122 -3.00 -2.58 3.07
N ARG A 123 -2.70 -3.44 4.05
CA ARG A 123 -1.51 -4.30 4.00
C ARG A 123 -1.60 -5.32 2.88
N GLY A 124 -2.79 -5.87 2.61
CA GLY A 124 -3.04 -6.75 1.47
C GLY A 124 -2.70 -6.06 0.16
N LEU A 125 -3.25 -4.86 -0.06
CA LEU A 125 -2.99 -4.05 -1.25
C LEU A 125 -1.49 -3.79 -1.44
N VAL A 126 -0.79 -3.31 -0.40
CA VAL A 126 0.65 -2.99 -0.48
C VAL A 126 1.52 -4.23 -0.72
N MET A 127 1.20 -5.36 -0.08
CA MET A 127 2.01 -6.59 -0.18
C MET A 127 1.74 -7.39 -1.45
N GLU A 128 0.51 -7.36 -1.95
CA GLU A 128 0.06 -8.21 -3.05
C GLU A 128 -0.08 -7.39 -4.34
N GLY A 129 -0.11 -6.06 -4.28
CA GLY A 129 -0.35 -5.17 -5.43
C GLY A 129 -1.80 -5.14 -5.88
N ASN A 130 -2.62 -6.06 -5.39
CA ASN A 130 -4.03 -6.17 -5.72
C ASN A 130 -4.85 -6.42 -4.47
N LEU A 131 -6.06 -5.88 -4.44
CA LEU A 131 -7.03 -6.11 -3.38
C LEU A 131 -8.36 -6.50 -4.00
N PRO A 132 -8.62 -7.81 -4.18
CA PRO A 132 -9.93 -8.31 -4.56
C PRO A 132 -10.84 -8.33 -3.34
N MET A 133 -11.91 -7.54 -3.39
CA MET A 133 -12.93 -7.44 -2.37
C MET A 133 -14.24 -8.02 -2.88
N GLN A 134 -14.70 -9.10 -2.26
CA GLN A 134 -15.99 -9.71 -2.54
C GLN A 134 -17.08 -9.04 -1.70
N TRP A 135 -18.15 -8.59 -2.38
CA TRP A 135 -19.35 -8.05 -1.76
C TRP A 135 -20.37 -9.17 -1.56
N VAL A 136 -20.61 -9.51 -0.29
CA VAL A 136 -21.59 -10.54 0.08
C VAL A 136 -22.92 -9.87 0.36
N LEU A 137 -23.98 -10.37 -0.28
CA LEU A 137 -25.35 -9.87 -0.09
C LEU A 137 -26.16 -10.82 0.80
N ASP A 138 -27.11 -10.26 1.54
CA ASP A 138 -28.19 -11.04 2.16
C ASP A 138 -29.39 -11.21 1.23
N ASN A 139 -30.40 -11.96 1.70
CA ASN A 139 -31.66 -12.19 0.98
C ASN A 139 -32.48 -10.90 0.76
N LYS A 140 -32.11 -9.78 1.39
CA LYS A 140 -32.78 -8.48 1.26
C LYS A 140 -32.00 -7.52 0.35
N GLY A 141 -30.91 -7.97 -0.28
CA GLY A 141 -30.05 -7.12 -1.12
C GLY A 141 -29.20 -6.12 -0.31
N GLN A 142 -28.96 -6.37 0.97
CA GLN A 142 -28.02 -5.58 1.76
C GLN A 142 -26.62 -6.18 1.67
N VAL A 143 -25.61 -5.32 1.54
CA VAL A 143 -24.20 -5.74 1.57
C VAL A 143 -23.81 -6.05 3.00
N VAL A 144 -23.69 -7.34 3.35
CA VAL A 144 -23.45 -7.81 4.72
C VAL A 144 -21.98 -8.02 5.06
N ALA A 145 -21.13 -8.31 4.07
CA ALA A 145 -19.70 -8.50 4.30
C ALA A 145 -18.87 -8.03 3.11
N ALA A 146 -17.66 -7.58 3.42
CA ALA A 146 -16.61 -7.18 2.48
C ALA A 146 -15.42 -8.12 2.73
N VAL A 147 -15.38 -9.20 1.94
CA VAL A 147 -14.44 -10.31 2.15
C VAL A 147 -13.24 -10.13 1.23
N ARG A 148 -12.05 -10.01 1.83
CA ARG A 148 -10.80 -9.94 1.08
C ARG A 148 -10.45 -11.32 0.54
N MET A 149 -10.50 -11.49 -0.78
CA MET A 149 -10.12 -12.72 -1.44
C MET A 149 -8.59 -12.80 -1.62
N PRO A 150 -7.99 -14.00 -1.75
CA PRO A 150 -6.56 -14.14 -1.99
C PRO A 150 -6.21 -13.66 -3.41
N ALA A 151 -5.43 -12.59 -3.54
CA ALA A 151 -5.15 -11.95 -4.82
C ALA A 151 -4.47 -12.89 -5.83
N GLU A 152 -3.59 -13.77 -5.35
CA GLU A 152 -2.86 -14.72 -6.19
C GLU A 152 -3.75 -15.80 -6.84
N THR A 153 -4.99 -15.97 -6.37
CA THR A 153 -5.94 -16.97 -6.90
C THR A 153 -6.98 -16.36 -7.84
N ILE A 154 -7.10 -15.03 -7.88
CA ILE A 154 -8.12 -14.34 -8.66
C ILE A 154 -7.54 -13.96 -10.03
N ARG A 155 -8.28 -14.28 -11.09
CA ARG A 155 -7.96 -13.89 -12.47
C ARG A 155 -9.13 -13.14 -13.12
N PRO A 156 -8.86 -12.05 -13.85
CA PRO A 156 -9.86 -11.39 -14.68
C PRO A 156 -10.09 -12.20 -15.97
N ILE A 157 -11.35 -12.39 -16.35
CA ILE A 157 -11.76 -13.08 -17.58
C ILE A 157 -11.91 -12.04 -18.69
N VAL A 158 -10.81 -11.73 -19.36
CA VAL A 158 -10.78 -10.72 -20.43
C VAL A 158 -10.58 -11.31 -21.82
N GLY A 159 -11.07 -10.59 -22.82
CA GLY A 159 -10.79 -10.83 -24.23
C GLY A 159 -9.42 -10.28 -24.64
N ASN A 160 -9.06 -10.51 -25.90
CA ASN A 160 -7.80 -10.03 -26.47
C ASN A 160 -7.75 -8.49 -26.58
N ASP A 161 -8.86 -7.80 -26.34
CA ASP A 161 -8.99 -6.35 -26.27
C ASP A 161 -8.74 -5.77 -24.87
N GLY A 162 -8.49 -6.63 -23.88
CA GLY A 162 -8.27 -6.21 -22.48
C GLY A 162 -9.55 -5.83 -21.74
N ARG A 163 -10.73 -6.11 -22.31
CA ARG A 163 -12.04 -5.92 -21.68
C ARG A 163 -12.61 -7.24 -21.19
N PHE A 164 -13.53 -7.21 -20.23
CA PHE A 164 -14.22 -8.42 -19.80
C PHE A 164 -14.98 -9.07 -20.96
N LYS A 165 -14.86 -10.39 -21.09
CA LYS A 165 -15.66 -11.15 -22.09
C LYS A 165 -17.14 -11.12 -21.74
N ASP A 166 -17.43 -11.29 -20.45
CA ASP A 166 -18.77 -11.25 -19.89
C ASP A 166 -18.69 -10.55 -18.52
N VAL A 167 -19.53 -9.53 -18.33
CA VAL A 167 -19.61 -8.75 -17.07
C VAL A 167 -20.24 -9.59 -15.95
N ALA A 168 -21.12 -10.54 -16.29
CA ALA A 168 -21.71 -11.47 -15.32
C ALA A 168 -20.70 -12.53 -14.84
N ALA A 169 -19.63 -12.76 -15.60
CA ALA A 169 -18.53 -13.68 -15.30
C ALA A 169 -17.17 -12.98 -15.46
N ALA A 170 -17.00 -11.85 -14.78
CA ALA A 170 -15.83 -10.97 -14.95
C ALA A 170 -14.55 -11.52 -14.32
N TYR A 171 -14.66 -12.27 -13.23
CA TYR A 171 -13.52 -12.84 -12.51
C TYR A 171 -13.71 -14.32 -12.21
N ALA A 172 -12.62 -15.07 -12.11
CA ALA A 172 -12.62 -16.44 -11.60
C ALA A 172 -11.59 -16.59 -10.48
N GLN A 173 -11.90 -17.47 -9.53
CA GLN A 173 -10.94 -17.98 -8.57
C GLN A 173 -10.50 -19.37 -9.02
N TYR A 174 -9.20 -19.53 -9.26
CA TYR A 174 -8.63 -20.78 -9.75
C TYR A 174 -7.86 -21.50 -8.63
N ASP A 175 -8.13 -22.79 -8.50
CA ASP A 175 -7.46 -23.67 -7.56
C ASP A 175 -6.31 -24.41 -8.24
N PHE A 176 -5.11 -24.16 -7.74
CA PHE A 176 -3.88 -24.77 -8.23
C PHE A 176 -3.72 -26.25 -7.90
N GLN A 177 -4.38 -26.74 -6.86
CA GLN A 177 -4.25 -28.13 -6.47
C GLN A 177 -5.00 -29.05 -7.44
N HIS A 178 -6.16 -28.61 -7.91
CA HIS A 178 -7.04 -29.39 -8.77
C HIS A 178 -7.06 -28.90 -10.23
N GLY A 179 -6.48 -27.74 -10.53
CA GLY A 179 -6.38 -27.18 -11.88
C GLY A 179 -7.72 -26.69 -12.44
N GLN A 180 -8.63 -26.23 -11.60
CA GLN A 180 -10.00 -25.86 -11.97
C GLN A 180 -10.43 -24.55 -11.31
N ASP A 181 -11.38 -23.86 -11.94
CA ASP A 181 -12.07 -22.73 -11.33
C ASP A 181 -13.03 -23.21 -10.25
N ILE A 182 -12.86 -22.68 -9.03
CA ILE A 182 -13.73 -23.01 -7.89
C ILE A 182 -14.87 -22.02 -7.72
N ALA A 183 -14.71 -20.79 -8.24
CA ALA A 183 -15.74 -19.76 -8.19
C ALA A 183 -15.60 -18.80 -9.37
N VAL A 184 -16.73 -18.27 -9.82
CA VAL A 184 -16.82 -17.23 -10.84
C VAL A 184 -17.62 -16.08 -10.25
N PHE A 185 -17.16 -14.85 -10.45
CA PHE A 185 -17.76 -13.64 -9.91
C PHE A 185 -18.14 -12.70 -11.03
N GLY A 186 -19.34 -12.13 -10.94
CA GLY A 186 -19.71 -10.97 -11.75
C GLY A 186 -18.95 -9.72 -11.32
N LEU A 187 -18.88 -8.72 -12.20
CA LEU A 187 -18.19 -7.46 -11.92
C LEU A 187 -18.74 -6.76 -10.67
N TRP A 188 -20.04 -6.87 -10.42
CA TRP A 188 -20.68 -6.32 -9.23
C TRP A 188 -20.33 -7.09 -7.94
N GLN A 189 -19.97 -8.37 -8.03
CA GLN A 189 -19.69 -9.23 -6.87
C GLN A 189 -18.27 -9.03 -6.34
N LEU A 190 -17.32 -8.70 -7.21
CA LEU A 190 -15.91 -8.58 -6.86
C LEU A 190 -15.35 -7.26 -7.40
N THR A 191 -14.91 -6.39 -6.48
CA THR A 191 -14.14 -5.19 -6.85
C THR A 191 -12.66 -5.47 -6.70
N LEU A 192 -11.88 -5.25 -7.77
CA LEU A 192 -10.43 -5.42 -7.76
C LEU A 192 -9.73 -4.07 -7.76
N ALA A 193 -9.14 -3.67 -6.64
CA ALA A 193 -8.15 -2.60 -6.64
C ALA A 193 -6.82 -3.12 -7.18
N ARG A 194 -6.22 -2.35 -8.08
CA ARG A 194 -4.93 -2.64 -8.71
C ARG A 194 -3.99 -1.49 -8.40
N GLN A 195 -2.91 -1.77 -7.68
CA GLN A 195 -1.88 -0.79 -7.37
C GLN A 195 -0.88 -0.74 -8.53
N ASP A 196 -0.72 0.45 -9.12
CA ASP A 196 0.24 0.73 -10.19
C ASP A 196 0.26 -0.33 -11.32
N PRO A 197 -0.88 -0.57 -12.01
CA PRO A 197 -0.92 -1.49 -13.14
C PRO A 197 -0.17 -0.90 -14.35
N ASP A 198 0.60 -1.73 -15.05
CA ASP A 198 1.33 -1.31 -16.26
C ASP A 198 0.45 -0.60 -17.31
N ASN A 199 -0.82 -1.02 -17.43
CA ASN A 199 -1.82 -0.34 -18.23
C ASN A 199 -3.17 -0.34 -17.49
N PHE A 200 -3.69 0.85 -17.18
CA PHE A 200 -4.96 1.00 -16.48
C PHE A 200 -6.15 0.50 -17.31
N ASP A 201 -6.18 0.75 -18.62
CA ASP A 201 -7.31 0.43 -19.49
C ASP A 201 -7.38 -1.05 -19.89
N ASP A 202 -6.28 -1.79 -19.71
CA ASP A 202 -6.22 -3.24 -19.87
C ASP A 202 -6.52 -3.91 -18.53
N LEU A 203 -7.68 -4.56 -18.43
CA LEU A 203 -8.15 -5.19 -17.19
C LEU A 203 -7.38 -6.47 -16.84
N SER A 204 -6.60 -7.03 -17.76
CA SER A 204 -5.65 -8.11 -17.44
C SER A 204 -4.35 -7.62 -16.81
N SER A 205 -4.07 -6.32 -16.89
CA SER A 205 -2.92 -5.73 -16.21
C SER A 205 -3.18 -5.69 -14.72
N LEU A 206 -2.76 -6.73 -13.99
CA LEU A 206 -2.81 -6.73 -12.54
C LEU A 206 -1.87 -5.67 -11.95
N GLY A 207 -2.17 -5.22 -10.74
CA GLY A 207 -1.29 -4.35 -9.97
C GLY A 207 -0.06 -5.09 -9.45
N ARG A 208 0.97 -4.32 -9.07
CA ARG A 208 2.26 -4.85 -8.62
C ARG A 208 2.49 -4.58 -7.12
N PRO A 209 3.08 -5.55 -6.38
CA PRO A 209 3.48 -5.30 -5.00
C PRO A 209 4.47 -4.15 -4.88
N PHE A 210 4.38 -3.42 -3.78
CA PHE A 210 5.13 -2.18 -3.58
C PHE A 210 6.65 -2.37 -3.44
N LEU A 211 7.10 -3.57 -3.07
CA LEU A 211 8.51 -3.95 -2.97
C LEU A 211 8.95 -4.95 -4.06
N ASP A 212 8.19 -5.07 -5.16
CA ASP A 212 8.49 -6.01 -6.24
C ASP A 212 9.91 -5.80 -6.82
N ALA A 213 10.25 -4.56 -7.15
CA ALA A 213 11.56 -4.20 -7.70
C ALA A 213 12.72 -4.37 -6.69
N SER A 214 12.43 -4.30 -5.38
CA SER A 214 13.45 -4.42 -4.32
C SER A 214 13.80 -5.86 -3.97
N ARG A 215 13.11 -6.87 -4.52
CA ARG A 215 13.30 -8.30 -4.20
C ARG A 215 14.73 -8.78 -4.44
N GLU A 216 15.33 -8.40 -5.57
CA GLU A 216 16.68 -8.84 -5.91
C GLU A 216 17.72 -8.26 -4.93
N ILE A 217 17.60 -6.96 -4.64
CA ILE A 217 18.49 -6.27 -3.69
C ILE A 217 18.33 -6.86 -2.29
N TRP A 218 17.09 -7.16 -1.86
CA TRP A 218 16.83 -7.79 -0.58
C TRP A 218 17.52 -9.16 -0.45
N ARG A 219 17.48 -10.01 -1.50
CA ARG A 219 18.16 -11.30 -1.50
C ARG A 219 19.68 -11.14 -1.35
N LYS A 220 20.26 -10.18 -2.07
CA LYS A 220 21.69 -9.83 -1.96
C LYS A 220 22.03 -9.36 -0.54
N LEU A 221 21.23 -8.45 0.02
CA LEU A 221 21.42 -7.93 1.37
C LEU A 221 21.39 -9.04 2.43
N ARG A 222 20.43 -9.96 2.36
CA ARG A 222 20.34 -11.12 3.27
C ARG A 222 21.54 -12.06 3.17
N LEU A 223 22.04 -12.28 1.95
CA LEU A 223 23.23 -13.08 1.70
C LEU A 223 24.45 -12.40 2.31
N THR A 224 24.64 -11.11 2.08
CA THR A 224 25.77 -10.35 2.65
C THR A 224 25.71 -10.26 4.17
N ASP A 225 24.53 -10.07 4.78
CA ASP A 225 24.35 -10.11 6.24
C ASP A 225 24.83 -11.46 6.82
N THR A 226 24.53 -12.57 6.13
CA THR A 226 24.96 -13.92 6.52
C THR A 226 26.48 -14.09 6.33
N ASP A 227 27.01 -13.65 5.20
CA ASP A 227 28.43 -13.73 4.88
C ASP A 227 29.28 -12.90 5.84
N LEU A 228 28.79 -11.75 6.33
CA LEU A 228 29.48 -10.97 7.35
C LEU A 228 29.64 -11.75 8.66
N VAL A 229 28.59 -12.47 9.08
CA VAL A 229 28.63 -13.29 10.29
C VAL A 229 29.59 -14.47 10.10
N ILE A 230 29.52 -15.15 8.96
CA ILE A 230 30.43 -16.24 8.60
C ILE A 230 31.89 -15.75 8.55
N ARG A 231 32.14 -14.60 7.90
CA ARG A 231 33.47 -13.97 7.83
C ARG A 231 33.99 -13.66 9.23
N ARG A 232 33.16 -13.07 10.10
CA ARG A 232 33.53 -12.80 11.50
C ARG A 232 33.81 -14.08 12.29
N HIS A 233 33.01 -15.12 12.13
CA HIS A 233 33.27 -16.38 12.85
C HIS A 233 34.51 -17.12 12.35
N HIS A 234 34.72 -17.22 11.02
CA HIS A 234 35.78 -18.05 10.48
C HIS A 234 37.14 -17.36 10.36
N ARG A 235 37.18 -16.04 10.19
CA ARG A 235 38.43 -15.27 9.94
C ARG A 235 38.84 -14.31 11.05
N SER A 236 38.01 -14.15 12.09
CA SER A 236 38.41 -13.39 13.28
C SER A 236 39.46 -14.09 14.14
N PRO A 237 39.43 -15.42 14.37
CA PRO A 237 40.49 -16.06 15.15
C PRO A 237 41.73 -16.27 14.27
N MET A 238 42.90 -15.93 14.82
CA MET A 238 44.17 -16.31 14.21
C MET A 238 44.30 -17.83 14.23
N ARG A 239 44.59 -18.42 13.08
CA ARG A 239 44.84 -19.86 12.96
C ARG A 239 46.34 -20.11 12.96
N LEU A 240 46.77 -21.04 13.80
CA LEU A 240 48.17 -21.42 13.91
C LEU A 240 48.37 -22.78 13.24
N SER A 241 49.45 -22.89 12.45
CA SER A 241 49.94 -24.16 11.95
C SER A 241 51.04 -24.65 12.88
N HIS A 242 50.74 -25.64 13.73
CA HIS A 242 51.70 -26.27 14.63
C HIS A 242 52.43 -27.39 13.90
N VAL A 243 53.76 -27.38 13.95
CA VAL A 243 54.60 -28.40 13.33
C VAL A 243 55.46 -29.04 14.41
N LEU A 244 55.29 -30.36 14.62
CA LEU A 244 56.12 -31.15 15.52
C LEU A 244 57.02 -32.08 14.70
N GLU A 245 58.26 -31.65 14.50
CA GLU A 245 59.23 -32.42 13.72
C GLU A 245 59.60 -33.73 14.43
N GLY A 246 59.38 -34.86 13.76
CA GLY A 246 59.75 -36.19 14.28
C GLY A 246 58.76 -36.82 15.27
N ALA A 247 57.61 -36.18 15.53
CA ALA A 247 56.57 -36.72 16.39
C ALA A 247 55.84 -37.93 15.77
N SER A 248 55.51 -38.92 16.61
CA SER A 248 54.65 -40.04 16.21
C SER A 248 53.19 -39.58 16.09
N ALA A 249 52.32 -40.44 15.52
CA ALA A 249 50.90 -40.12 15.41
C ALA A 249 50.21 -39.98 16.78
N GLU A 250 50.69 -40.69 17.80
CA GLU A 250 50.18 -40.62 19.18
C GLU A 250 50.58 -39.31 19.86
N ASP A 251 51.84 -38.89 19.71
CA ASP A 251 52.35 -37.63 20.29
C ASP A 251 51.64 -36.39 19.71
N LEU A 252 51.30 -36.43 18.41
CA LEU A 252 50.57 -35.37 17.72
C LEU A 252 49.12 -35.24 18.20
N GLU A 253 48.49 -36.37 18.47
CA GLU A 253 47.11 -36.43 18.96
C GLU A 253 47.03 -35.94 20.41
N GLU A 254 47.99 -36.32 21.26
CA GLU A 254 48.09 -35.85 22.64
C GLU A 254 48.37 -34.34 22.70
N TYR A 255 49.27 -33.83 21.84
CA TYR A 255 49.54 -32.39 21.70
C TYR A 255 48.31 -31.62 21.21
N ARG A 256 47.57 -32.17 20.23
CA ARG A 256 46.30 -31.59 19.76
C ARG A 256 45.30 -31.49 20.90
N GLN A 257 45.07 -32.57 21.63
CA GLN A 257 44.11 -32.61 22.73
C GLN A 257 44.47 -31.62 23.84
N HIS A 258 45.74 -31.50 24.22
CA HIS A 258 46.19 -30.54 25.21
C HIS A 258 46.04 -29.08 24.74
N THR A 259 46.28 -28.82 23.45
CA THR A 259 46.21 -27.46 22.88
C THR A 259 44.76 -27.01 22.66
N GLU A 260 43.88 -27.90 22.23
CA GLU A 260 42.46 -27.63 22.03
C GLU A 260 41.70 -27.58 23.37
N ALA A 261 42.06 -28.39 24.38
CA ALA A 261 41.44 -28.37 25.70
C ALA A 261 41.63 -27.05 26.47
N ASN A 262 42.67 -26.28 26.14
CA ASN A 262 42.98 -25.00 26.77
C ASN A 262 42.36 -23.79 26.04
N LYS A 263 41.56 -24.00 24.98
CA LYS A 263 40.94 -22.91 24.22
C LYS A 263 39.43 -22.89 24.42
N ASP A 264 38.91 -21.74 24.84
CA ASP A 264 37.46 -21.49 25.00
C ASP A 264 36.67 -21.38 23.68
N GLN A 265 37.35 -21.49 22.52
CA GLN A 265 36.72 -21.42 21.19
C GLN A 265 37.12 -22.62 20.33
N ILE A 266 36.19 -23.09 19.49
CA ILE A 266 36.45 -24.09 18.45
C ILE A 266 37.42 -23.48 17.43
N THR A 267 38.71 -23.66 17.61
CA THR A 267 39.75 -23.23 16.66
C THR A 267 40.21 -24.41 15.83
N THR A 268 40.10 -24.32 14.50
CA THR A 268 40.70 -25.28 13.57
C THR A 268 42.17 -24.90 13.34
N ASP A 269 43.05 -25.27 14.26
CA ASP A 269 44.50 -25.19 14.07
C ASP A 269 44.97 -26.37 13.19
N PHE A 270 46.08 -26.22 12.49
CA PHE A 270 46.65 -27.27 11.64
C PHE A 270 47.82 -27.93 12.34
N TYR A 271 47.91 -29.27 12.28
CA TYR A 271 48.99 -30.05 12.91
C TYR A 271 49.73 -30.87 11.86
N SER A 272 51.07 -30.78 11.84
CA SER A 272 51.94 -31.44 10.85
C SER A 272 53.16 -32.08 11.51
N ASN A 273 53.56 -33.25 11.01
CA ASN A 273 54.77 -33.98 11.46
C ASN A 273 56.00 -33.79 10.54
N LYS A 274 55.84 -33.05 9.43
CA LYS A 274 56.90 -32.83 8.43
C LYS A 274 57.56 -31.48 8.64
N LYS A 275 58.84 -31.39 8.28
CA LYS A 275 59.69 -30.18 8.38
C LYS A 275 58.96 -28.93 7.85
N GLY A 276 58.78 -27.93 8.70
CA GLY A 276 58.01 -26.72 8.39
C GLY A 276 57.89 -25.77 9.59
N GLY A 277 57.82 -24.45 9.34
CA GLY A 277 57.70 -23.45 10.40
C GLY A 277 56.25 -23.13 10.76
N VAL A 278 56.03 -22.56 11.96
CA VAL A 278 54.73 -22.02 12.35
C VAL A 278 54.43 -20.78 11.53
N GLN A 279 53.59 -20.93 10.50
CA GLN A 279 53.08 -19.78 9.74
C GLN A 279 51.71 -19.40 10.28
N ALA A 280 51.62 -18.19 10.85
CA ALA A 280 50.34 -17.63 11.25
C ALA A 280 49.54 -17.29 9.99
N VAL A 281 48.35 -17.90 9.84
CA VAL A 281 47.39 -17.42 8.85
C VAL A 281 46.74 -16.19 9.48
N GLN A 282 47.09 -15.01 8.96
CA GLN A 282 46.60 -13.74 9.49
C GLN A 282 45.06 -13.70 9.42
N GLY A 283 44.46 -13.22 10.50
CA GLY A 283 43.04 -12.87 10.51
C GLY A 283 42.75 -11.72 9.56
N ASP A 284 41.49 -11.56 9.19
CA ASP A 284 41.06 -10.56 8.22
C ASP A 284 41.05 -9.14 8.84
N ALA A 285 41.99 -8.29 8.43
CA ALA A 285 42.19 -6.95 9.01
C ALA A 285 41.10 -5.93 8.59
N THR A 286 40.36 -6.17 7.51
CA THR A 286 39.34 -5.23 6.98
C THR A 286 37.92 -5.63 7.38
N MET A 287 37.76 -6.38 8.48
CA MET A 287 36.46 -6.89 8.94
C MET A 287 35.47 -5.78 9.37
N GLY A 288 35.97 -4.56 9.58
CA GLY A 288 35.16 -3.37 9.89
C GLY A 288 34.67 -2.59 8.66
N GLU A 289 35.15 -2.91 7.46
CA GLU A 289 34.73 -2.25 6.22
C GLU A 289 33.41 -2.86 5.74
N ILE A 290 32.30 -2.16 6.00
CA ILE A 290 30.93 -2.60 5.69
C ILE A 290 30.24 -1.73 4.63
N ALA A 291 31.03 -1.04 3.80
CA ALA A 291 30.51 -0.07 2.82
C ALA A 291 29.60 -0.73 1.76
N ASP A 292 29.85 -2.00 1.45
CA ASP A 292 29.03 -2.83 0.58
C ASP A 292 27.63 -3.09 1.16
N VAL A 293 27.55 -3.39 2.46
CA VAL A 293 26.26 -3.56 3.15
C VAL A 293 25.51 -2.25 3.24
N VAL A 294 26.21 -1.14 3.52
CA VAL A 294 25.60 0.20 3.50
C VAL A 294 25.04 0.51 2.12
N TYR A 295 25.79 0.24 1.05
CA TYR A 295 25.33 0.43 -0.33
C TYR A 295 24.09 -0.42 -0.66
N LEU A 296 24.06 -1.70 -0.27
CA LEU A 296 22.89 -2.55 -0.48
C LEU A 296 21.67 -2.08 0.32
N LEU A 297 21.88 -1.59 1.54
CA LEU A 297 20.83 -1.02 2.37
C LEU A 297 20.28 0.28 1.75
N ASP A 298 21.15 1.16 1.25
CA ASP A 298 20.78 2.38 0.57
C ASP A 298 19.99 2.09 -0.70
N SER A 299 20.48 1.15 -1.50
CA SER A 299 19.80 0.71 -2.73
C SER A 299 18.45 0.05 -2.44
N PHE A 300 18.33 -0.67 -1.32
CA PHE A 300 17.05 -1.25 -0.90
C PHE A 300 16.04 -0.15 -0.54
N PHE A 301 16.44 0.84 0.27
CA PHE A 301 15.54 1.91 0.68
C PHE A 301 15.23 2.92 -0.42
N SER A 302 16.14 3.16 -1.37
CA SER A 302 15.88 4.01 -2.53
C SER A 302 14.81 3.42 -3.45
N GLY A 303 14.73 2.09 -3.54
CA GLY A 303 13.67 1.39 -4.25
C GLY A 303 12.43 1.13 -3.40
N SER A 304 12.40 1.61 -2.15
CA SER A 304 11.27 1.43 -1.24
C SER A 304 10.51 2.75 -1.06
N PRO A 305 9.20 2.70 -0.81
CA PRO A 305 8.41 3.91 -0.59
C PRO A 305 8.73 4.60 0.72
N LEU A 306 9.39 3.93 1.67
CA LEU A 306 9.71 4.49 2.98
C LEU A 306 11.16 4.98 2.95
N PRO A 307 11.42 6.29 2.97
CA PRO A 307 12.77 6.81 3.01
C PRO A 307 13.60 6.24 4.16
N LYS A 308 14.87 5.93 3.90
CA LYS A 308 15.83 5.39 4.87
C LYS A 308 15.87 6.21 6.18
N GLY A 309 15.87 7.54 6.06
CA GLY A 309 15.83 8.46 7.20
C GLY A 309 14.61 8.26 8.11
N LEU A 310 13.43 8.06 7.51
CA LEU A 310 12.20 7.80 8.26
C LEU A 310 12.20 6.41 8.89
N ALA A 311 12.94 5.44 8.35
CA ALA A 311 13.08 4.10 8.92
C ALA A 311 13.95 4.06 10.20
N GLY A 312 14.59 5.19 10.56
CA GLY A 312 15.43 5.34 11.77
C GLY A 312 16.92 5.45 11.47
N TYR A 313 17.31 5.50 10.20
CA TYR A 313 18.69 5.70 9.79
C TYR A 313 18.94 7.18 9.47
N THR A 314 19.12 7.99 10.51
CA THR A 314 19.22 9.46 10.39
C THR A 314 20.65 9.98 10.28
N ASP A 315 21.65 9.08 10.25
CA ASP A 315 23.05 9.48 10.25
C ASP A 315 23.39 10.29 8.99
N GLY A 316 24.01 11.46 9.17
CA GLY A 316 24.37 12.39 8.10
C GLY A 316 23.23 13.15 7.42
N LEU A 317 21.97 13.02 7.86
CA LEU A 317 20.83 13.72 7.24
C LEU A 317 20.51 15.05 7.94
N ALA A 318 20.42 16.12 7.14
CA ALA A 318 19.92 17.41 7.60
C ALA A 318 18.41 17.36 7.88
N ARG A 319 17.94 18.16 8.85
CA ARG A 319 16.52 18.21 9.23
C ARG A 319 15.61 18.61 8.06
N ASP A 320 16.00 19.62 7.28
CA ASP A 320 15.20 20.10 6.14
C ASP A 320 14.96 18.98 5.11
N ILE A 321 15.98 18.16 4.83
CA ILE A 321 15.86 17.00 3.92
C ILE A 321 14.88 15.96 4.47
N LEU A 322 14.84 15.75 5.79
CA LEU A 322 13.88 14.83 6.41
C LEU A 322 12.44 15.36 6.30
N GLU A 323 12.23 16.67 6.29
CA GLU A 323 10.92 17.28 6.11
C GLU A 323 10.44 17.10 4.66
N ASP A 324 11.31 17.29 3.67
CA ASP A 324 11.00 17.03 2.25
C ASP A 324 10.71 15.55 1.99
N LEU A 325 11.57 14.64 2.46
CA LEU A 325 11.34 13.18 2.33
C LEU A 325 10.05 12.71 3.01
N LYS A 326 9.65 13.39 4.08
CA LYS A 326 8.39 13.11 4.75
C LYS A 326 7.19 13.52 3.90
N ARG A 327 7.30 14.61 3.15
CA ARG A 327 6.25 15.05 2.23
C ARG A 327 6.09 14.05 1.07
N ASP A 328 7.18 13.71 0.39
CA ASP A 328 7.14 12.74 -0.71
C ASP A 328 6.55 11.39 -0.26
N TYR A 329 6.92 10.94 0.94
CA TYR A 329 6.34 9.73 1.54
C TYR A 329 4.82 9.82 1.74
N TYR A 330 4.31 10.99 2.12
CA TYR A 330 2.86 11.15 2.32
C TYR A 330 2.10 11.28 1.01
N ASP A 331 2.68 11.92 -0.01
CA ASP A 331 2.10 11.95 -1.36
C ASP A 331 1.91 10.51 -1.89
N GLU A 332 2.85 9.60 -1.63
CA GLU A 332 2.72 8.16 -1.93
C GLU A 332 1.63 7.47 -1.09
N VAL A 333 1.51 7.80 0.19
CA VAL A 333 0.46 7.26 1.07
C VAL A 333 -0.93 7.68 0.60
N ASP A 334 -1.09 8.92 0.15
CA ASP A 334 -2.36 9.48 -0.31
C ASP A 334 -2.84 8.77 -1.60
N GLN A 335 -1.93 8.45 -2.52
CA GLN A 335 -2.26 7.64 -3.69
C GLN A 335 -2.81 6.26 -3.30
N ILE A 336 -2.22 5.60 -2.31
CA ILE A 336 -2.71 4.31 -1.81
C ILE A 336 -4.06 4.47 -1.12
N GLN A 337 -4.26 5.56 -0.38
CA GLN A 337 -5.55 5.88 0.24
C GLN A 337 -6.65 5.98 -0.82
N ASP A 338 -6.41 6.68 -1.93
CA ASP A 338 -7.37 6.82 -3.02
C ASP A 338 -7.71 5.48 -3.68
N VAL A 339 -6.69 4.65 -3.98
CA VAL A 339 -6.92 3.31 -4.56
C VAL A 339 -7.74 2.42 -3.62
N LEU A 340 -7.43 2.46 -2.32
CA LEU A 340 -8.15 1.69 -1.31
C LEU A 340 -9.58 2.23 -1.08
N ALA A 341 -9.76 3.55 -1.06
CA ALA A 341 -11.05 4.19 -0.87
C ALA A 341 -12.01 3.90 -2.03
N MET A 342 -11.49 3.82 -3.27
CA MET A 342 -12.26 3.43 -4.45
C MET A 342 -12.97 2.09 -4.27
N VAL A 343 -12.34 1.11 -3.62
CA VAL A 343 -12.96 -0.20 -3.33
C VAL A 343 -14.21 -0.01 -2.47
N TYR A 344 -14.09 0.70 -1.35
CA TYR A 344 -15.22 0.94 -0.45
C TYR A 344 -16.30 1.83 -1.09
N GLN A 345 -15.90 2.78 -1.94
CA GLN A 345 -16.83 3.58 -2.72
C GLN A 345 -17.70 2.71 -3.64
N GLN A 346 -17.10 1.76 -4.35
CA GLN A 346 -17.84 0.85 -5.23
C GLN A 346 -18.79 -0.06 -4.44
N GLY A 347 -18.34 -0.59 -3.29
CA GLY A 347 -19.21 -1.38 -2.42
C GLY A 347 -20.39 -0.60 -1.85
N PHE A 348 -20.16 0.66 -1.46
CA PHE A 348 -21.23 1.52 -0.95
C PHE A 348 -22.20 1.95 -2.06
N ARG A 349 -21.68 2.26 -3.26
CA ARG A 349 -22.49 2.50 -4.46
C ARG A 349 -23.41 1.31 -4.76
N LEU A 350 -22.86 0.10 -4.77
CA LEU A 350 -23.64 -1.13 -4.94
C LEU A 350 -24.73 -1.25 -3.87
N HIS A 351 -24.39 -0.98 -2.60
CA HIS A 351 -25.36 -1.02 -1.51
C HIS A 351 -26.53 -0.05 -1.75
N LEU A 352 -26.25 1.21 -2.10
CA LEU A 352 -27.28 2.20 -2.36
C LEU A 352 -28.18 1.81 -3.54
N LEU A 353 -27.59 1.32 -4.64
CA LEU A 353 -28.34 0.86 -5.81
C LEU A 353 -29.29 -0.29 -5.46
N LEU A 354 -28.84 -1.28 -4.68
CA LEU A 354 -29.68 -2.38 -4.23
C LEU A 354 -30.81 -1.95 -3.29
N GLN A 355 -30.64 -0.83 -2.57
CA GLN A 355 -31.69 -0.22 -1.75
C GLN A 355 -32.61 0.72 -2.54
N GLY A 356 -32.45 0.80 -3.87
CA GLY A 356 -33.22 1.69 -4.75
C GLY A 356 -32.90 3.16 -4.56
N ILE A 357 -31.73 3.50 -4.01
CA ILE A 357 -31.24 4.88 -3.88
C ILE A 357 -30.34 5.17 -5.09
N PRO A 358 -30.66 6.18 -5.92
CA PRO A 358 -29.83 6.54 -7.07
C PRO A 358 -28.49 7.12 -6.59
N ALA A 359 -27.44 6.31 -6.62
CA ALA A 359 -26.11 6.71 -6.15
C ALA A 359 -25.51 7.86 -6.97
N ASP A 360 -25.76 7.90 -8.29
CA ASP A 360 -25.18 8.88 -9.20
C ASP A 360 -25.74 10.30 -9.03
N THR A 361 -26.93 10.45 -8.43
CA THR A 361 -27.53 11.77 -8.19
C THR A 361 -27.09 12.40 -6.88
N GLU A 362 -26.58 11.61 -5.95
CA GLU A 362 -26.24 12.04 -4.58
C GLU A 362 -24.81 12.60 -4.45
N ASN A 363 -24.01 12.58 -5.53
CA ASN A 363 -22.66 13.17 -5.64
C ASN A 363 -21.78 12.98 -4.39
N PHE A 364 -21.63 11.73 -3.92
CA PHE A 364 -20.79 11.40 -2.78
C PHE A 364 -19.42 10.85 -3.21
N ARG A 365 -18.43 11.03 -2.35
CA ARG A 365 -17.09 10.41 -2.45
C ARG A 365 -16.76 9.74 -1.12
N VAL A 366 -16.19 8.54 -1.19
CA VAL A 366 -15.60 7.91 -0.01
C VAL A 366 -14.10 8.20 -0.04
N SER A 367 -13.55 8.69 1.06
CA SER A 367 -12.12 8.96 1.22
C SER A 367 -11.64 8.53 2.60
N PHE A 368 -10.33 8.49 2.81
CA PHE A 368 -9.78 8.37 4.16
C PHE A 368 -9.69 9.74 4.83
N ALA A 369 -9.77 9.73 6.16
CA ALA A 369 -9.25 10.74 7.06
C ALA A 369 -7.95 11.39 6.57
N GLU A 370 -7.97 12.58 5.95
CA GLU A 370 -6.73 13.23 5.56
C GLU A 370 -5.84 13.44 6.79
N ARG A 371 -4.62 12.92 6.72
CA ARG A 371 -3.70 13.01 7.83
C ARG A 371 -3.03 14.37 7.83
N ARG A 372 -3.53 15.26 8.68
CA ARG A 372 -2.91 16.57 8.92
C ARG A 372 -1.50 16.41 9.45
N THR A 373 -0.53 16.75 8.62
CA THR A 373 0.88 16.93 9.02
C THR A 373 1.12 18.34 9.57
N GLU A 374 0.18 19.25 9.31
CA GLU A 374 0.15 20.61 9.84
C GLU A 374 -0.02 20.61 11.37
N THR A 375 0.65 21.56 12.02
CA THR A 375 0.39 21.84 13.44
C THR A 375 -0.98 22.50 13.61
N LEU A 376 -1.57 22.40 14.81
CA LEU A 376 -2.85 23.01 15.13
C LEU A 376 -2.89 24.51 14.77
N ASN A 377 -1.77 25.21 14.96
CA ASN A 377 -1.61 26.62 14.62
C ASN A 377 -1.69 26.86 13.11
N GLN A 378 -0.97 26.06 12.31
CA GLN A 378 -1.00 26.16 10.84
C GLN A 378 -2.39 25.87 10.29
N THR A 379 -3.07 24.85 10.83
CA THR A 379 -4.44 24.51 10.44
C THR A 379 -5.43 25.62 10.79
N THR A 380 -5.29 26.24 11.96
CA THR A 380 -6.12 27.38 12.37
C THR A 380 -5.88 28.60 11.49
N ASP A 381 -4.62 28.89 11.17
CA ASP A 381 -4.25 29.98 10.27
C ASP A 381 -4.76 29.75 8.85
N ARG A 382 -4.68 28.50 8.34
CA ARG A 382 -5.28 28.10 7.06
C ARG A 382 -6.79 28.30 7.07
N ALA A 383 -7.48 27.82 8.11
CA ALA A 383 -8.93 28.02 8.27
C ALA A 383 -9.31 29.51 8.25
N LEU A 384 -8.56 30.34 8.98
CA LEU A 384 -8.79 31.78 9.06
C LEU A 384 -8.52 32.48 7.72
N LYS A 385 -7.50 32.06 6.98
CA LYS A 385 -7.22 32.55 5.62
C LYS A 385 -8.31 32.16 4.64
N LEU A 386 -8.77 30.90 4.66
CA LEU A 386 -9.87 30.43 3.81
C LEU A 386 -11.18 31.17 4.13
N LYS A 387 -11.44 31.44 5.42
CA LYS A 387 -12.56 32.28 5.86
C LYS A 387 -12.41 33.73 5.38
N ALA A 388 -11.21 34.29 5.42
CA ALA A 388 -10.93 35.64 4.90
C ALA A 388 -11.13 35.74 3.38
N LEU A 389 -10.91 34.65 2.65
CA LEU A 389 -11.20 34.52 1.21
C LEU A 389 -12.70 34.32 0.91
N GLN A 390 -13.57 34.33 1.92
CA GLN A 390 -15.02 34.20 1.80
C GLN A 390 -15.47 32.87 1.17
N LEU A 391 -14.71 31.79 1.35
CA LEU A 391 -15.15 30.46 0.95
C LEU A 391 -16.34 30.00 1.82
N PRO A 392 -17.24 29.16 1.28
CA PRO A 392 -18.35 28.60 2.04
C PRO A 392 -17.86 27.87 3.30
N GLN A 393 -18.59 28.02 4.41
CA GLN A 393 -18.20 27.43 5.70
C GLN A 393 -18.11 25.89 5.62
N SER A 394 -18.96 25.25 4.82
CA SER A 394 -18.88 23.81 4.54
C SER A 394 -17.57 23.42 3.86
N MET A 395 -17.17 24.17 2.82
CA MET A 395 -15.91 23.97 2.12
C MET A 395 -14.71 24.17 3.04
N ILE A 396 -14.76 25.13 3.97
CA ILE A 396 -13.70 25.30 4.97
C ILE A 396 -13.61 24.05 5.85
N TRP A 397 -14.72 23.47 6.29
CA TRP A 397 -14.68 22.24 7.08
C TRP A 397 -14.16 21.03 6.29
N GLU A 398 -14.52 20.92 5.01
CA GLU A 398 -14.01 19.88 4.09
C GLU A 398 -12.51 20.01 3.85
N GLU A 399 -12.03 21.23 3.53
CA GLU A 399 -10.61 21.56 3.45
C GLU A 399 -9.91 21.34 4.80
N LEU A 400 -10.67 21.37 5.89
CA LEU A 400 -10.19 21.01 7.20
C LEU A 400 -10.37 19.51 7.53
N GLY A 401 -10.70 18.66 6.57
CA GLY A 401 -10.85 17.21 6.76
C GLY A 401 -11.95 16.81 7.74
N TYR A 402 -12.85 17.73 8.10
CA TYR A 402 -14.03 17.45 8.90
C TYR A 402 -15.24 17.30 7.99
N ASN A 403 -16.13 16.36 8.33
CA ASN A 403 -17.42 16.27 7.67
C ASN A 403 -18.28 17.48 8.10
N PRO A 404 -18.69 18.37 7.17
CA PRO A 404 -19.45 19.58 7.52
C PRO A 404 -20.74 19.29 8.28
N ALA A 405 -21.43 18.21 7.90
CA ALA A 405 -22.70 17.84 8.53
C ALA A 405 -22.51 17.42 9.99
N ASP A 406 -21.44 16.68 10.30
CA ASP A 406 -21.16 16.25 11.67
C ASP A 406 -20.74 17.45 12.55
N VAL A 407 -20.01 18.41 11.98
CA VAL A 407 -19.63 19.64 12.69
C VAL A 407 -20.86 20.48 13.02
N GLU A 408 -21.76 20.67 12.06
CA GLU A 408 -22.98 21.46 12.28
C GLU A 408 -23.92 20.77 13.28
N GLN A 409 -24.06 19.44 13.20
CA GLN A 409 -24.84 18.67 14.17
C GLN A 409 -24.26 18.81 15.59
N ARG A 410 -22.94 18.81 15.74
CA ARG A 410 -22.30 19.05 17.05
C ARG A 410 -22.51 20.47 17.53
N ARG A 411 -22.41 21.46 16.64
CA ARG A 411 -22.67 22.87 16.95
C ARG A 411 -24.09 23.05 17.51
N GLU A 412 -25.10 22.51 16.83
CA GLU A 412 -26.49 22.54 17.31
C GLU A 412 -26.68 21.80 18.63
N ASN A 413 -25.99 20.67 18.84
CA ASN A 413 -26.06 19.93 20.09
C ASN A 413 -25.37 20.69 21.24
N ASP A 414 -24.28 21.39 20.97
CA ASP A 414 -23.56 22.18 21.96
C ASP A 414 -24.38 23.42 22.35
N GLU A 415 -25.00 24.10 21.37
CA GLU A 415 -25.97 25.18 21.63
C GLU A 415 -27.12 24.72 22.53
N LYS A 416 -27.65 23.51 22.32
CA LYS A 416 -28.78 22.98 23.10
C LYS A 416 -28.40 22.54 24.52
N ASN A 417 -27.17 22.03 24.72
CA ASN A 417 -26.79 21.34 25.96
C ASN A 417 -25.80 22.11 26.83
N TYR A 418 -25.01 23.01 26.24
CA TYR A 418 -23.88 23.65 26.91
C TYR A 418 -23.88 25.18 26.80
N ASP A 419 -24.73 25.78 25.95
CA ASP A 419 -24.85 27.23 25.80
C ASP A 419 -26.29 27.75 26.06
N PRO A 420 -26.71 27.85 27.34
CA PRO A 420 -28.07 28.29 27.69
C PRO A 420 -28.33 29.79 27.41
N TYR A 421 -27.31 30.56 27.05
CA TYR A 421 -27.42 31.99 26.72
C TYR A 421 -26.41 32.36 25.62
N PRO A 422 -26.82 32.36 24.33
CA PRO A 422 -25.95 32.82 23.27
C PRO A 422 -25.69 34.32 23.46
N GLU A 423 -24.53 34.69 23.98
CA GLU A 423 -24.04 36.06 23.89
C GLU A 423 -23.85 36.38 22.40
N ASP A 424 -24.27 37.57 21.95
CA ASP A 424 -24.01 38.04 20.58
C ASP A 424 -22.53 37.84 20.27
N ALA A 425 -22.24 36.86 19.41
CA ALA A 425 -20.88 36.40 19.16
C ALA A 425 -20.05 37.56 18.62
N HIS A 426 -19.32 38.24 19.49
CA HIS A 426 -18.29 39.19 19.10
C HIS A 426 -17.28 38.42 18.26
N MET A 427 -17.34 38.60 16.94
CA MET A 427 -16.34 38.01 16.04
C MET A 427 -14.97 38.54 16.45
N PRO A 428 -14.06 37.70 16.97
CA PRO A 428 -12.74 38.17 17.36
C PRO A 428 -12.02 38.67 16.11
N SER A 429 -11.46 39.89 16.18
CA SER A 429 -10.71 40.44 15.07
C SER A 429 -9.36 39.73 14.98
N VAL A 430 -9.13 39.01 13.89
CA VAL A 430 -7.85 38.33 13.63
C VAL A 430 -6.99 39.26 12.77
N LYS A 431 -5.81 39.63 13.28
CA LYS A 431 -4.79 40.33 12.50
C LYS A 431 -3.63 39.39 12.20
N VAL A 432 -3.30 39.26 10.92
CA VAL A 432 -2.11 38.54 10.45
C VAL A 432 -1.04 39.60 10.14
N THR A 433 0.04 39.63 10.93
CA THR A 433 1.13 40.61 10.75
C THR A 433 2.19 40.02 9.82
N PRO A 434 2.47 40.58 8.62
CA PRO A 434 3.48 40.04 7.72
C PRO A 434 4.89 40.46 8.13
N GLY A 435 5.80 39.50 8.22
CA GLY A 435 7.25 39.75 8.32
C GLY A 435 7.83 39.45 9.70
N ASN A 436 8.70 38.44 9.75
CA ASN A 436 9.59 38.06 10.86
C ASN A 436 9.08 37.00 11.86
N ALA A 437 8.56 35.87 11.37
CA ALA A 437 8.43 34.64 12.16
C ALA A 437 9.57 33.65 11.84
N PRO A 438 10.04 32.83 12.80
CA PRO A 438 10.88 31.68 12.52
C PRO A 438 10.20 30.73 11.51
N LYS A 439 11.00 30.09 10.64
CA LYS A 439 10.51 29.18 9.59
C LYS A 439 9.64 28.08 10.23
N GLY A 440 8.32 28.10 9.97
CA GLY A 440 7.37 27.06 10.42
C GLY A 440 6.23 27.51 11.35
N GLU A 441 6.23 28.75 11.87
CA GLU A 441 5.17 29.26 12.77
C GLU A 441 4.37 30.40 12.15
N SER A 442 3.04 30.43 12.37
CA SER A 442 2.18 31.57 12.00
C SER A 442 2.03 32.54 13.17
N MET A 443 2.13 33.85 12.91
CA MET A 443 1.78 34.91 13.86
C MET A 443 0.33 35.33 13.66
N THR A 444 -0.57 34.51 14.16
CA THR A 444 -2.01 34.83 14.23
C THR A 444 -2.30 35.30 15.65
N SER A 445 -2.56 36.60 15.86
CA SER A 445 -3.01 37.10 17.17
C SER A 445 -4.52 37.27 17.19
N VAL A 446 -5.16 36.69 18.20
CA VAL A 446 -6.59 36.83 18.47
C VAL A 446 -6.74 37.88 19.56
N GLY A 447 -7.26 39.06 19.20
CA GLY A 447 -7.59 40.10 20.17
C GLY A 447 -9.08 40.05 20.50
N ASN A 448 -9.42 39.88 21.78
CA ASN A 448 -10.75 40.20 22.27
C ASN A 448 -10.82 41.72 22.44
N HIS A 449 -11.70 42.39 21.68
CA HIS A 449 -12.06 43.76 21.99
C HIS A 449 -12.87 43.74 23.29
N GLY A 450 -12.36 44.42 24.31
CA GLY A 450 -13.15 44.77 25.50
C GLY A 450 -14.18 45.84 25.18
#